data_AF-A0A7W1F0E9-F1
#
_entry.id   AF-A0A7W1F0E9-F1
#
_cell.length_a   1.000
_cell.length_b   1.000
_cell.length_c   1.000
_cell.angle_alpha   90.00
_cell.angle_beta   90.00
_cell.angle_gamma   90.00
#
_symmetry.space_group_name_H-M   'P 1'
#
loop_
_entity.id
_entity.type
_entity.pdbx_description
1 polymer ?
#
loop_
_entity_poly.entity_id
_entity_poly.type
_entity_poly.pdbx_seq_one_letter_code
_entity_poly.pdbx_strand_id
1 'polypeptide(L)'
;MFEPVRLTSSFLSSRLIGAAALALALLCAAPAHAANVRWDGGGADGQWSNPLNWKNDAVPGSGDSVAFPANYVTAPLAVNLSAPVTVGALTLATSSPVSFTGATITVNKRIVVNFGSHSIANAIDGKNGSDLLIIVGTGSSLALSGAISVSNNKILALTRDGAVTMSGALSGTGVQLVVGGAGSLTLSGASTYTGSTSINGGTVMVVANAPVLAAGPFGDAASAINIGNIVTAANISIHAANGVTIGRPVTVSANATGSVTVGAASGAVSFAGAITLERGATLSAPAGATATFSGAISGAGFGVTKSGAGTGALDNALNTYTGATTVAAGVLLANGATQATGTAVSTVTVASGATLGGAGRIAGTVSVAAGGTLAPGNASGIGTLTVNGDVTVPAGAILRVHLNGATPSQSGKLAVTAGTVSLAGNLVVNLSPASVFSTGWTILDKGAAGAISGTFAGKPEGAAFAANGRGLQITYVAEPTATTSCSLISDRPPTRKSSACPPPSAPRAAATA
;
A
#
# COMPACT_ATOMS: atom_id res chain seq x y z
N MET A 1 -60.75 -10.75 4.89
CA MET A 1 -60.71 -12.17 4.50
C MET A 1 -59.26 -12.44 4.10
N PHE A 2 -58.46 -12.86 5.08
CA PHE A 2 -57.03 -13.13 4.93
C PHE A 2 -56.86 -14.63 4.79
N GLU A 3 -56.11 -15.07 3.79
CA GLU A 3 -55.37 -16.33 3.86
C GLU A 3 -54.16 -16.26 2.91
N PRO A 4 -52.92 -16.46 3.39
CA PRO A 4 -51.76 -16.68 2.55
C PRO A 4 -51.42 -18.17 2.44
N VAL A 5 -51.16 -18.61 1.21
CA VAL A 5 -50.59 -19.92 0.89
C VAL A 5 -49.09 -19.95 1.21
N ARG A 6 -48.66 -21.08 1.75
CA ARG A 6 -47.32 -21.42 2.25
C ARG A 6 -46.22 -21.40 1.19
N LEU A 7 -45.02 -20.99 1.60
CA LEU A 7 -43.74 -21.46 1.06
C LEU A 7 -42.81 -21.87 2.22
N THR A 8 -42.07 -22.94 1.99
CA THR A 8 -41.51 -23.89 2.95
C THR A 8 -40.18 -23.48 3.58
N SER A 9 -39.98 -23.99 4.80
CA SER A 9 -38.82 -23.92 5.69
C SER A 9 -37.50 -24.43 5.12
N SER A 10 -36.37 -23.80 5.50
CA SER A 10 -35.09 -24.50 5.75
C SER A 10 -34.05 -23.61 6.46
N PHE A 11 -33.74 -23.97 7.72
CA PHE A 11 -32.57 -23.62 8.56
C PHE A 11 -32.22 -22.14 8.85
N LEU A 12 -32.48 -21.67 10.07
CA LEU A 12 -31.50 -21.75 11.17
C LEU A 12 -32.18 -21.45 12.52
N SER A 13 -31.96 -22.37 13.45
CA SER A 13 -32.55 -22.46 14.77
C SER A 13 -31.76 -21.66 15.82
N SER A 14 -32.50 -20.92 16.66
CA SER A 14 -32.38 -20.81 18.14
C SER A 14 -31.01 -20.50 18.76
N ARG A 15 -30.88 -19.51 19.65
CA ARG A 15 -31.52 -19.52 20.98
C ARG A 15 -32.02 -18.15 21.45
N LEU A 16 -33.26 -18.20 21.94
CA LEU A 16 -34.09 -17.14 22.51
C LEU A 16 -33.74 -16.82 23.97
N ILE A 17 -34.15 -15.60 24.33
CA ILE A 17 -34.42 -15.03 25.65
C ILE A 17 -35.54 -15.78 26.37
N GLY A 18 -35.49 -15.88 27.71
CA GLY A 18 -36.64 -16.23 28.55
C GLY A 18 -36.33 -16.09 30.05
N ALA A 19 -37.15 -15.31 30.75
CA ALA A 19 -37.00 -14.94 32.17
C ALA A 19 -38.07 -15.60 33.09
N ALA A 20 -37.86 -15.43 34.40
CA ALA A 20 -38.72 -15.66 35.59
C ALA A 20 -38.54 -17.02 36.33
N ALA A 21 -38.57 -17.14 37.66
CA ALA A 21 -38.27 -16.31 38.84
C ALA A 21 -38.44 -17.25 40.08
N LEU A 22 -37.54 -17.22 41.07
CA LEU A 22 -37.87 -17.51 42.48
C LEU A 22 -36.79 -16.91 43.41
N ALA A 23 -37.24 -16.12 44.37
CA ALA A 23 -36.43 -15.34 45.31
C ALA A 23 -36.13 -16.10 46.60
N LEU A 24 -34.91 -15.94 47.15
CA LEU A 24 -34.66 -16.05 48.60
C LEU A 24 -33.45 -15.18 49.00
N ALA A 25 -33.76 -14.20 49.86
CA ALA A 25 -32.93 -13.19 50.53
C ALA A 25 -31.40 -13.23 50.36
N LEU A 26 -30.86 -12.25 49.61
CA LEU A 26 -29.55 -11.66 49.88
C LEU A 26 -29.76 -10.18 50.22
N LEU A 27 -29.10 -9.75 51.31
CA LEU A 27 -28.97 -8.35 51.72
C LEU A 27 -28.72 -7.44 50.52
N CYS A 28 -29.38 -6.27 50.57
CA CYS A 28 -29.30 -5.20 49.60
C CYS A 28 -27.85 -4.72 49.38
N ALA A 29 -27.14 -5.32 48.43
CA ALA A 29 -26.13 -4.61 47.67
C ALA A 29 -26.85 -4.04 46.46
N ALA A 30 -27.22 -2.76 46.50
CA ALA A 30 -27.58 -2.04 45.29
C ALA A 30 -26.51 -2.32 44.23
N PRO A 31 -26.85 -2.56 42.96
CA PRO A 31 -25.84 -2.63 41.91
C PRO A 31 -25.02 -1.34 42.01
N ALA A 32 -23.72 -1.46 42.29
CA ALA A 32 -22.83 -0.31 42.32
C ALA A 32 -22.89 0.35 40.94
N HIS A 33 -23.67 1.42 40.84
CA HIS A 33 -23.74 2.20 39.62
C HIS A 33 -22.39 2.88 39.44
N ALA A 34 -21.77 2.65 38.28
CA ALA A 34 -20.57 3.38 37.88
C ALA A 34 -20.82 4.89 38.01
N ALA A 35 -20.10 5.55 38.92
CA ALA A 35 -20.19 6.99 39.11
C ALA A 35 -19.37 7.73 38.05
N ASN A 36 -19.73 8.97 37.78
CA ASN A 36 -18.87 9.88 37.02
C ASN A 36 -17.98 10.64 37.99
N VAL A 37 -16.70 10.27 38.07
CA VAL A 37 -15.72 10.90 38.96
C VAL A 37 -14.83 11.83 38.14
N ARG A 38 -14.58 13.05 38.64
CA ARG A 38 -13.84 14.08 37.90
C ARG A 38 -12.61 14.50 38.68
N TRP A 39 -11.49 14.65 37.98
CA TRP A 39 -10.33 15.34 38.51
C TRP A 39 -10.68 16.82 38.76
N ASP A 40 -10.37 17.32 39.95
CA ASP A 40 -10.46 18.74 40.29
C ASP A 40 -9.14 19.34 40.82
N GLY A 41 -8.15 18.48 41.13
CA GLY A 41 -6.79 18.88 41.48
C GLY A 41 -6.65 19.60 42.83
N GLY A 42 -7.62 19.44 43.74
CA GLY A 42 -7.59 20.08 45.06
C GLY A 42 -6.40 19.67 45.95
N GLY A 43 -5.79 18.52 45.69
CA GLY A 43 -4.60 18.03 46.39
C GLY A 43 -3.29 18.68 45.95
N ALA A 44 -3.29 19.47 44.86
CA ALA A 44 -2.11 20.15 44.30
C ALA A 44 -0.93 19.20 43.97
N ASP A 45 -1.22 17.93 43.70
CA ASP A 45 -0.25 16.93 43.27
C ASP A 45 -0.82 16.07 42.12
N GLY A 46 -0.02 15.15 41.60
CA GLY A 46 -0.42 14.21 40.53
C GLY A 46 -0.83 12.83 41.03
N GLN A 47 -1.03 12.62 42.33
CA GLN A 47 -1.25 11.30 42.91
C GLN A 47 -2.71 10.85 42.72
N TRP A 48 -2.93 9.72 42.04
CA TRP A 48 -4.28 9.16 41.89
C TRP A 48 -4.92 8.80 43.23
N SER A 49 -4.11 8.32 44.17
CA SER A 49 -4.56 7.87 45.50
C SER A 49 -4.88 9.00 46.46
N ASN A 50 -4.54 10.26 46.15
CA ASN A 50 -4.91 11.42 46.96
C ASN A 50 -6.39 11.77 46.72
N PRO A 51 -7.29 11.59 47.71
CA PRO A 51 -8.71 11.86 47.52
C PRO A 51 -8.99 13.32 47.14
N LEU A 52 -8.17 14.27 47.61
CA LEU A 52 -8.33 15.71 47.36
C LEU A 52 -8.17 16.10 45.88
N ASN A 53 -7.62 15.23 45.03
CA ASN A 53 -7.53 15.48 43.59
C ASN A 53 -8.83 15.18 42.83
N TRP A 54 -9.81 14.61 43.53
CA TRP A 54 -11.06 14.15 42.95
C TRP A 54 -12.24 14.92 43.52
N LYS A 55 -13.20 15.21 42.64
CA LYS A 55 -14.44 15.87 43.03
C LYS A 55 -15.14 15.13 44.17
N ASN A 56 -15.45 15.87 45.24
CA ASN A 56 -16.03 15.36 46.49
C ASN A 56 -15.06 14.52 47.34
N ASP A 57 -13.76 14.72 47.16
CA ASP A 57 -12.68 14.09 47.93
C ASP A 57 -12.76 12.55 47.95
N ALA A 58 -13.12 11.95 46.82
CA ALA A 58 -13.37 10.51 46.67
C ALA A 58 -12.58 9.92 45.50
N VAL A 59 -11.64 9.03 45.82
CA VAL A 59 -10.84 8.30 44.83
C VAL A 59 -11.74 7.40 43.97
N PRO A 60 -11.59 7.36 42.63
CA PRO A 60 -12.41 6.54 41.76
C PRO A 60 -12.36 5.05 42.11
N GLY A 61 -13.54 4.42 42.13
CA GLY A 61 -13.71 3.00 42.36
C GLY A 61 -13.74 2.16 41.09
N SER A 62 -13.77 0.84 41.27
CA SER A 62 -13.87 -0.12 40.18
C SER A 62 -15.18 0.06 39.41
N GLY A 63 -15.07 0.38 38.12
CA GLY A 63 -16.21 0.57 37.22
C GLY A 63 -16.60 2.03 36.97
N ASP A 64 -16.06 2.98 37.73
CA ASP A 64 -16.36 4.41 37.56
C ASP A 64 -15.89 4.96 36.20
N SER A 65 -16.58 5.98 35.72
CA SER A 65 -16.16 6.77 34.57
C SER A 65 -15.38 7.98 35.05
N VAL A 66 -14.07 7.97 34.81
CA VAL A 66 -13.14 9.00 35.24
C VAL A 66 -12.95 10.04 34.14
N ALA A 67 -12.99 11.33 34.50
CA ALA A 67 -12.79 12.42 33.56
C ALA A 67 -11.78 13.49 34.05
N PHE A 68 -10.96 13.97 33.11
CA PHE A 68 -10.00 15.07 33.29
C PHE A 68 -10.45 16.27 32.44
N PRO A 69 -11.23 17.20 33.01
CA PRO A 69 -11.83 18.29 32.24
C PRO A 69 -10.93 19.54 32.17
N ALA A 70 -11.06 20.30 31.08
CA ALA A 70 -10.23 21.48 30.79
C ALA A 70 -10.25 22.58 31.87
N ASN A 71 -11.34 22.71 32.62
CA ASN A 71 -11.46 23.73 33.65
C ASN A 71 -10.67 23.41 34.93
N TYR A 72 -10.20 22.18 35.10
CA TYR A 72 -9.36 21.76 36.23
C TYR A 72 -7.95 21.36 35.81
N VAL A 73 -7.76 20.91 34.57
CA VAL A 73 -6.44 20.56 34.03
C VAL A 73 -6.01 21.64 33.05
N THR A 74 -5.42 22.71 33.57
CA THR A 74 -4.99 23.90 32.82
C THR A 74 -3.50 23.90 32.47
N ALA A 75 -2.71 23.01 33.05
CA ALA A 75 -1.29 22.79 32.78
C ALA A 75 -1.00 21.29 32.56
N PRO A 76 0.16 20.91 32.00
CA PRO A 76 0.54 19.51 31.88
C PRO A 76 0.43 18.77 33.22
N LEU A 77 -0.27 17.65 33.25
CA LEU A 77 -0.54 16.86 34.45
C LEU A 77 0.04 15.45 34.28
N ALA A 78 0.97 15.10 35.18
CA ALA A 78 1.48 13.74 35.31
C ALA A 78 0.73 13.03 36.43
N VAL A 79 -0.10 12.05 36.05
CA VAL A 79 -0.87 11.23 36.99
C VAL A 79 -0.05 10.00 37.36
N ASN A 80 0.21 9.83 38.66
CA ASN A 80 0.96 8.70 39.21
C ASN A 80 0.01 7.68 39.86
N LEU A 81 0.14 6.43 39.45
CA LEU A 81 -0.55 5.28 40.01
C LEU A 81 0.39 4.53 40.96
N SER A 82 0.24 4.75 42.28
CA SER A 82 1.05 4.08 43.30
C SER A 82 0.71 2.59 43.48
N ALA A 83 -0.45 2.17 42.98
CA ALA A 83 -0.94 0.79 42.97
C ALA A 83 -1.82 0.56 41.74
N PRO A 84 -2.07 -0.70 41.31
CA PRO A 84 -2.97 -0.97 40.20
C PRO A 84 -4.37 -0.39 40.44
N VAL A 85 -4.94 0.28 39.45
CA VAL A 85 -6.29 0.87 39.55
C VAL A 85 -7.20 0.29 38.48
N THR A 86 -8.49 0.21 38.75
CA THR A 86 -9.50 -0.25 37.78
C THR A 86 -10.59 0.79 37.63
N VAL A 87 -10.91 1.14 36.39
CA VAL A 87 -11.98 2.08 36.04
C VAL A 87 -12.84 1.51 34.92
N GLY A 88 -14.08 1.98 34.82
CA GLY A 88 -14.97 1.68 33.72
C GLY A 88 -14.57 2.41 32.44
N ALA A 89 -14.36 3.72 32.53
CA ALA A 89 -13.99 4.56 31.41
C ALA A 89 -13.00 5.65 31.83
N LEU A 90 -12.14 6.08 30.90
CA LEU A 90 -11.22 7.19 31.06
C LEU A 90 -11.50 8.25 29.99
N THR A 91 -11.78 9.48 30.38
CA THR A 91 -12.05 10.60 29.47
C THR A 91 -11.06 11.75 29.69
N LEU A 92 -10.28 12.08 28.68
CA LEU A 92 -9.37 13.22 28.63
C LEU A 92 -10.07 14.34 27.84
N ALA A 93 -10.61 15.32 28.56
CA ALA A 93 -11.42 16.42 28.01
C ALA A 93 -10.73 17.77 28.25
N THR A 94 -9.42 17.80 28.06
CA THR A 94 -8.55 18.98 28.18
C THR A 94 -7.57 19.03 27.02
N SER A 95 -7.12 20.22 26.62
CA SER A 95 -6.02 20.40 25.67
C SER A 95 -4.64 20.27 26.32
N SER A 96 -4.56 20.44 27.64
CA SER A 96 -3.30 20.32 28.38
C SER A 96 -2.90 18.85 28.47
N PRO A 97 -1.63 18.48 28.20
CA PRO A 97 -1.19 17.09 28.21
C PRO A 97 -1.48 16.43 29.55
N VAL A 98 -2.03 15.21 29.48
CA VAL A 98 -2.18 14.33 30.64
C VAL A 98 -1.39 13.07 30.33
N SER A 99 -0.46 12.73 31.23
CA SER A 99 0.32 11.51 31.16
C SER A 99 0.01 10.61 32.34
N PHE A 100 -0.02 9.31 32.13
CA PHE A 100 -0.14 8.33 33.20
C PHE A 100 1.16 7.53 33.34
N THR A 101 1.62 7.34 34.59
CA THR A 101 2.84 6.61 34.95
C THR A 101 2.64 5.78 36.23
N GLY A 102 3.57 4.88 36.55
CA GLY A 102 3.48 3.97 37.71
C GLY A 102 2.83 2.62 37.40
N ALA A 103 1.97 2.14 38.29
CA ALA A 103 1.31 0.83 38.22
C ALA A 103 0.27 0.70 37.10
N THR A 104 -0.22 -0.52 36.82
CA THR A 104 -1.21 -0.80 35.77
C THR A 104 -2.51 0.01 35.94
N ILE A 105 -3.07 0.49 34.83
CA ILE A 105 -4.44 1.00 34.77
C ILE A 105 -5.32 0.02 33.99
N THR A 106 -6.31 -0.55 34.67
CA THR A 106 -7.32 -1.39 34.04
C THR A 106 -8.46 -0.50 33.57
N VAL A 107 -8.75 -0.48 32.26
CA VAL A 107 -9.86 0.27 31.68
C VAL A 107 -10.84 -0.71 31.04
N ASN A 108 -12.01 -0.87 31.66
CA ASN A 108 -12.93 -1.96 31.29
C ASN A 108 -13.73 -1.71 30.02
N LYS A 109 -14.02 -0.45 29.67
CA LYS A 109 -14.92 -0.12 28.56
C LYS A 109 -14.25 0.74 27.50
N ARG A 110 -13.83 1.95 27.87
CA ARG A 110 -13.36 2.92 26.88
C ARG A 110 -12.36 3.93 27.39
N ILE A 111 -11.47 4.34 26.49
CA ILE A 111 -10.62 5.52 26.62
C ILE A 111 -11.10 6.54 25.59
N VAL A 112 -11.37 7.76 26.03
CA VAL A 112 -11.86 8.86 25.20
C VAL A 112 -10.92 10.04 25.33
N VAL A 113 -10.37 10.49 24.21
CA VAL A 113 -9.61 11.74 24.10
C VAL A 113 -10.41 12.70 23.26
N ASN A 114 -10.90 13.78 23.85
CA ASN A 114 -11.71 14.77 23.13
C ASN A 114 -10.85 15.86 22.49
N PHE A 115 -9.77 16.25 23.16
CA PHE A 115 -8.89 17.36 22.80
C PHE A 115 -7.44 16.98 23.18
N GLY A 116 -6.46 17.72 22.65
CA GLY A 116 -5.09 17.65 23.13
C GLY A 116 -4.29 16.40 22.76
N SER A 117 -3.07 16.35 23.27
CA SER A 117 -2.13 15.25 23.07
C SER A 117 -1.77 14.62 24.40
N HIS A 118 -2.06 13.33 24.54
CA HIS A 118 -1.96 12.60 25.80
C HIS A 118 -1.13 11.33 25.68
N SER A 119 -0.66 10.82 26.82
CA SER A 119 0.10 9.57 26.86
C SER A 119 -0.31 8.68 28.03
N ILE A 120 -0.30 7.37 27.79
CA ILE A 120 -0.48 6.35 28.83
C ILE A 120 0.72 5.41 28.73
N ALA A 121 1.64 5.53 29.68
CA ALA A 121 2.84 4.69 29.74
C ALA A 121 2.62 3.43 30.58
N ASN A 122 1.60 3.40 31.43
CA ASN A 122 1.21 2.24 32.20
C ASN A 122 0.73 1.10 31.29
N ALA A 123 0.85 -0.12 31.79
CA ALA A 123 0.12 -1.24 31.19
C ALA A 123 -1.40 -0.96 31.27
N ILE A 124 -2.10 -1.27 30.18
CA ILE A 124 -3.55 -1.22 30.08
C ILE A 124 -4.08 -2.64 30.15
N ASP A 125 -4.90 -2.93 31.16
CA ASP A 125 -5.60 -4.21 31.26
C ASP A 125 -7.08 -4.05 30.91
N GLY A 126 -7.54 -4.74 29.87
CA GLY A 126 -8.93 -4.82 29.43
C GLY A 126 -9.59 -6.15 29.78
N LYS A 127 -9.03 -6.92 30.73
CA LYS A 127 -9.42 -8.33 30.98
C LYS A 127 -10.78 -8.58 31.65
N ASN A 128 -11.57 -7.56 32.00
CA ASN A 128 -12.84 -7.73 32.72
C ASN A 128 -14.04 -8.11 31.82
N GLY A 129 -13.80 -8.75 30.68
CA GLY A 129 -14.83 -9.47 29.90
C GLY A 129 -15.54 -8.68 28.79
N SER A 130 -15.27 -7.39 28.62
CA SER A 130 -15.80 -6.54 27.54
C SER A 130 -14.76 -6.19 26.50
N ASP A 131 -15.23 -5.70 25.34
CA ASP A 131 -14.37 -5.06 24.34
C ASP A 131 -13.78 -3.76 24.89
N LEU A 132 -12.57 -3.41 24.43
CA LEU A 132 -11.92 -2.14 24.75
C LEU A 132 -12.04 -1.19 23.56
N LEU A 133 -12.63 -0.02 23.79
CA LEU A 133 -12.83 1.00 22.77
C LEU A 133 -11.97 2.25 23.03
N ILE A 134 -11.13 2.61 22.07
CA ILE A 134 -10.33 3.84 22.08
C ILE A 134 -10.93 4.83 21.08
N ILE A 135 -11.22 6.04 21.57
CA ILE A 135 -11.91 7.09 20.85
C ILE A 135 -11.02 8.34 20.88
N VAL A 136 -10.48 8.79 19.76
CA VAL A 136 -9.64 10.01 19.71
C VAL A 136 -10.24 11.03 18.76
N GLY A 137 -10.58 12.21 19.31
CA GLY A 137 -11.17 13.32 18.58
C GLY A 137 -10.24 13.89 17.51
N THR A 138 -10.84 14.52 16.50
CA THR A 138 -10.12 15.21 15.43
C THR A 138 -9.11 16.20 15.99
N GLY A 139 -7.89 16.22 15.46
CA GLY A 139 -6.81 17.09 15.93
C GLY A 139 -6.21 16.71 17.29
N SER A 140 -6.66 15.62 17.90
CA SER A 140 -6.15 15.11 19.17
C SER A 140 -5.25 13.88 18.96
N SER A 141 -4.43 13.55 19.95
CA SER A 141 -3.60 12.35 19.90
C SER A 141 -3.48 11.59 21.22
N LEU A 142 -3.27 10.28 21.11
CA LEU A 142 -3.01 9.39 22.24
C LEU A 142 -1.81 8.48 21.95
N ALA A 143 -0.79 8.55 22.80
CA ALA A 143 0.34 7.62 22.79
C ALA A 143 0.15 6.52 23.85
N LEU A 144 0.18 5.27 23.44
CA LEU A 144 0.07 4.08 24.29
C LEU A 144 1.38 3.30 24.24
N SER A 145 2.21 3.48 25.27
CA SER A 145 3.55 2.87 25.32
C SER A 145 3.66 1.69 26.27
N GLY A 146 2.75 1.57 27.24
CA GLY A 146 2.66 0.38 28.09
C GLY A 146 1.97 -0.78 27.39
N ALA A 147 2.22 -2.01 27.88
CA ALA A 147 1.61 -3.22 27.33
C ALA A 147 0.07 -3.14 27.38
N ILE A 148 -0.59 -3.66 26.35
CA ILE A 148 -2.05 -3.65 26.23
C ILE A 148 -2.50 -5.11 26.26
N SER A 149 -3.22 -5.50 27.30
CA SER A 149 -3.83 -6.83 27.40
C SER A 149 -5.33 -6.73 27.21
N VAL A 150 -5.89 -7.53 26.32
CA VAL A 150 -7.34 -7.61 26.11
C VAL A 150 -7.78 -9.06 26.38
N SER A 151 -8.97 -9.25 26.97
CA SER A 151 -9.53 -10.59 27.20
C SER A 151 -9.56 -11.42 25.92
N ASN A 152 -9.40 -12.73 26.06
CA ASN A 152 -9.46 -13.64 24.92
C ASN A 152 -10.79 -13.49 24.14
N ASN A 153 -10.69 -13.56 22.81
CA ASN A 153 -11.82 -13.45 21.88
C ASN A 153 -12.63 -12.15 22.04
N LYS A 154 -11.95 -11.03 22.35
CA LYS A 154 -12.55 -9.69 22.41
C LYS A 154 -11.92 -8.74 21.40
N ILE A 155 -12.52 -7.57 21.27
CA ILE A 155 -12.11 -6.55 20.32
C ILE A 155 -11.33 -5.45 21.04
N LEU A 156 -10.20 -5.05 20.48
CA LEU A 156 -9.65 -3.71 20.64
C LEU A 156 -10.09 -2.87 19.44
N ALA A 157 -10.98 -1.92 19.67
CA ALA A 157 -11.47 -1.03 18.62
C ALA A 157 -10.87 0.36 18.77
N LEU A 158 -10.34 0.91 17.69
CA LEU A 158 -9.91 2.31 17.59
C LEU A 158 -10.85 3.03 16.61
N THR A 159 -11.35 4.20 16.99
CA THR A 159 -12.29 4.97 16.15
C THR A 159 -12.10 6.48 16.30
N ARG A 160 -12.80 7.22 15.43
CA ARG A 160 -12.73 8.68 15.18
C ARG A 160 -11.44 9.12 14.47
N ASP A 161 -11.29 10.44 14.31
CA ASP A 161 -10.42 11.06 13.30
C ASP A 161 -9.10 11.59 13.86
N GLY A 162 -8.77 11.27 15.12
CA GLY A 162 -7.51 11.63 15.76
C GLY A 162 -6.37 10.65 15.50
N ALA A 163 -5.21 10.92 16.09
CA ALA A 163 -4.02 10.09 15.95
C ALA A 163 -3.79 9.18 17.16
N VAL A 164 -3.53 7.89 16.94
CA VAL A 164 -3.11 6.95 17.98
C VAL A 164 -1.74 6.39 17.65
N THR A 165 -0.83 6.40 18.61
CA THR A 165 0.47 5.71 18.51
C THR A 165 0.48 4.57 19.51
N MET A 166 0.61 3.34 19.03
CA MET A 166 0.71 2.12 19.84
C MET A 166 2.11 1.55 19.71
N SER A 167 2.95 1.84 20.70
CA SER A 167 4.28 1.23 20.84
C SER A 167 4.30 0.11 21.86
N GLY A 168 3.33 0.08 22.79
CA GLY A 168 3.09 -1.06 23.66
C GLY A 168 2.59 -2.29 22.89
N ALA A 169 3.02 -3.47 23.31
CA ALA A 169 2.58 -4.74 22.71
C ALA A 169 1.12 -5.05 23.06
N LEU A 170 0.29 -5.37 22.06
CA LEU A 170 -1.05 -5.90 22.25
C LEU A 170 -0.99 -7.43 22.43
N SER A 171 -1.71 -7.93 23.44
CA SER A 171 -1.73 -9.36 23.79
C SER A 171 -3.16 -9.87 24.02
N GLY A 172 -3.35 -11.18 23.82
CA GLY A 172 -4.59 -11.90 24.08
C GLY A 172 -4.94 -12.89 22.97
N THR A 173 -5.40 -14.08 23.34
CA THR A 173 -5.74 -15.14 22.38
C THR A 173 -7.04 -14.80 21.66
N GLY A 174 -7.05 -14.84 20.33
CA GLY A 174 -8.24 -14.53 19.52
C GLY A 174 -8.69 -13.07 19.62
N VAL A 175 -7.89 -12.18 20.21
CA VAL A 175 -8.18 -10.75 20.24
C VAL A 175 -8.18 -10.19 18.83
N GLN A 176 -9.21 -9.42 18.48
CA GLN A 176 -9.34 -8.77 17.20
C GLN A 176 -8.95 -7.29 17.33
N LEU A 177 -8.04 -6.83 16.47
CA LEU A 177 -7.74 -5.41 16.33
C LEU A 177 -8.64 -4.83 15.24
N VAL A 178 -9.47 -3.86 15.59
CA VAL A 178 -10.36 -3.17 14.64
C VAL A 178 -10.01 -1.69 14.61
N VAL A 179 -9.62 -1.20 13.44
CA VAL A 179 -9.31 0.21 13.20
C VAL A 179 -10.44 0.81 12.37
N GLY A 180 -11.02 1.91 12.82
CA GLY A 180 -12.04 2.67 12.11
C GLY A 180 -11.86 4.18 12.30
N GLY A 181 -12.79 4.98 11.77
CA GLY A 181 -12.66 6.45 11.72
C GLY A 181 -11.66 6.90 10.63
N ALA A 182 -11.57 8.21 10.37
CA ALA A 182 -10.67 8.75 9.35
C ALA A 182 -9.26 9.07 9.87
N GLY A 183 -8.98 8.75 11.13
CA GLY A 183 -7.75 9.10 11.83
C GLY A 183 -6.53 8.29 11.40
N SER A 184 -5.46 8.37 12.20
CA SER A 184 -4.24 7.61 11.94
C SER A 184 -3.86 6.72 13.12
N LEU A 185 -3.43 5.50 12.86
CA LEU A 185 -2.83 4.59 13.84
C LEU A 185 -1.38 4.30 13.46
N THR A 186 -0.43 4.56 14.34
CA THR A 186 0.96 4.12 14.20
C THR A 186 1.21 2.89 15.07
N LEU A 187 1.72 1.80 14.49
CA LEU A 187 2.03 0.55 15.18
C LEU A 187 3.54 0.27 15.14
N SER A 188 4.13 0.11 16.32
CA SER A 188 5.53 -0.31 16.48
C SER A 188 5.73 -1.45 17.48
N GLY A 189 4.72 -1.77 18.29
CA GLY A 189 4.80 -2.79 19.32
C GLY A 189 4.90 -4.21 18.76
N ALA A 190 5.74 -5.05 19.37
CA ALA A 190 5.82 -6.48 19.10
C ALA A 190 4.64 -7.22 19.75
N SER A 191 3.46 -7.10 19.14
CA SER A 191 2.22 -7.64 19.64
C SER A 191 2.14 -9.16 19.45
N THR A 192 1.45 -9.86 20.36
CA THR A 192 1.31 -11.33 20.42
C THR A 192 -0.13 -11.80 20.35
N TYR A 193 -1.09 -10.91 20.07
CA TYR A 193 -2.48 -11.33 19.86
C TYR A 193 -2.61 -12.24 18.64
N THR A 194 -3.51 -13.23 18.71
CA THR A 194 -3.63 -14.27 17.68
C THR A 194 -4.90 -14.15 16.82
N GLY A 195 -5.76 -13.16 17.09
CA GLY A 195 -6.97 -12.91 16.30
C GLY A 195 -6.72 -12.08 15.04
N SER A 196 -7.80 -11.67 14.40
CA SER A 196 -7.78 -10.93 13.14
C SER A 196 -7.40 -9.46 13.33
N THR A 197 -6.91 -8.84 12.26
CA THR A 197 -6.82 -7.38 12.15
C THR A 197 -7.75 -6.91 11.05
N SER A 198 -8.58 -5.91 11.33
CA SER A 198 -9.49 -5.27 10.38
C SER A 198 -9.25 -3.76 10.35
N ILE A 199 -8.96 -3.20 9.18
CA ILE A 199 -8.75 -1.78 8.96
C ILE A 199 -9.91 -1.25 8.11
N ASN A 200 -10.82 -0.50 8.72
CA ASN A 200 -12.08 -0.03 8.14
C ASN A 200 -12.16 1.50 7.99
N GLY A 201 -11.04 2.19 8.19
CA GLY A 201 -10.94 3.62 8.01
C GLY A 201 -9.54 4.13 8.28
N GLY A 202 -9.24 5.30 7.74
CA GLY A 202 -8.05 6.06 8.10
C GLY A 202 -6.76 5.44 7.59
N THR A 203 -5.64 5.83 8.21
CA THR A 203 -4.30 5.36 7.83
C THR A 203 -3.66 4.57 8.96
N VAL A 204 -3.26 3.34 8.69
CA VAL A 204 -2.36 2.57 9.56
C VAL A 204 -0.93 2.72 9.06
N MET A 205 -0.05 3.26 9.91
CA MET A 205 1.39 3.36 9.70
C MET A 205 2.09 2.25 10.48
N VAL A 206 2.89 1.44 9.78
CA VAL A 206 3.64 0.33 10.35
C VAL A 206 5.12 0.69 10.37
N VAL A 207 5.71 0.77 11.56
CA VAL A 207 7.10 1.21 11.75
C VAL A 207 8.01 0.12 12.35
N ALA A 208 7.54 -1.13 12.38
CA ALA A 208 8.33 -2.31 12.71
C ALA A 208 7.95 -3.47 11.79
N ASN A 209 8.84 -4.46 11.65
CA ASN A 209 8.57 -5.63 10.81
C ASN A 209 7.33 -6.40 11.32
N ALA A 210 6.45 -6.78 10.40
CA ALA A 210 5.23 -7.53 10.70
C ALA A 210 5.32 -8.94 10.08
N PRO A 211 6.00 -9.89 10.75
CA PRO A 211 6.11 -11.27 10.29
C PRO A 211 4.75 -11.99 10.36
N VAL A 212 4.68 -13.15 9.72
CA VAL A 212 3.58 -14.12 9.89
C VAL A 212 3.97 -15.12 10.99
N LEU A 213 3.01 -15.52 11.82
CA LEU A 213 3.25 -16.49 12.92
C LEU A 213 4.42 -16.13 13.85
N ALA A 214 4.61 -14.84 14.10
CA ALA A 214 5.54 -14.32 15.09
C ALA A 214 5.07 -12.95 15.59
N ALA A 215 5.60 -12.53 16.74
CA ALA A 215 5.26 -11.24 17.32
C ALA A 215 5.64 -10.07 16.38
N GLY A 216 4.75 -9.09 16.30
CA GLY A 216 4.92 -7.91 15.46
C GLY A 216 3.73 -6.94 15.55
N PRO A 217 3.74 -5.81 14.81
CA PRO A 217 2.69 -4.80 14.83
C PRO A 217 1.26 -5.34 14.67
N PHE A 218 1.11 -6.44 13.94
CA PHE A 218 -0.19 -7.06 13.65
C PHE A 218 -0.45 -8.36 14.42
N GLY A 219 0.36 -8.69 15.42
CA GLY A 219 0.17 -9.88 16.23
C GLY A 219 0.73 -11.16 15.61
N ASP A 220 0.74 -12.21 16.43
CA ASP A 220 1.20 -13.56 16.10
C ASP A 220 0.05 -14.38 15.51
N ALA A 221 -0.32 -14.08 14.26
CA ALA A 221 -1.36 -14.81 13.55
C ALA A 221 -1.03 -15.03 12.08
N ALA A 222 -1.58 -16.11 11.51
CA ALA A 222 -1.50 -16.41 10.08
C ALA A 222 -2.60 -15.75 9.25
N SER A 223 -3.68 -15.27 9.89
CA SER A 223 -4.82 -14.67 9.19
C SER A 223 -4.43 -13.38 8.47
N ALA A 224 -5.07 -13.13 7.32
CA ALA A 224 -4.85 -11.91 6.57
C ALA A 224 -5.28 -10.66 7.38
N ILE A 225 -4.60 -9.55 7.14
CA ILE A 225 -5.08 -8.22 7.50
C ILE A 225 -6.21 -7.88 6.55
N ASN A 226 -7.41 -7.66 7.07
CA ASN A 226 -8.57 -7.32 6.27
C ASN A 226 -8.68 -5.80 6.15
N ILE A 227 -8.72 -5.28 4.93
CA ILE A 227 -8.85 -3.85 4.68
C ILE A 227 -10.21 -3.59 4.04
N GLY A 228 -11.05 -2.83 4.71
CA GLY A 228 -12.36 -2.43 4.21
C GLY A 228 -13.39 -3.56 4.23
N ASN A 229 -13.36 -4.44 5.23
CA ASN A 229 -14.34 -5.54 5.36
C ASN A 229 -15.69 -5.08 5.94
N ILE A 230 -15.80 -3.81 6.35
CA ILE A 230 -17.07 -3.14 6.69
C ILE A 230 -17.36 -2.09 5.62
N VAL A 231 -18.65 -1.89 5.31
CA VAL A 231 -19.08 -0.85 4.37
C VAL A 231 -18.71 0.54 4.92
N THR A 232 -17.84 1.23 4.20
CA THR A 232 -17.30 2.53 4.61
C THR A 232 -16.93 3.35 3.37
N ALA A 233 -17.28 4.64 3.38
CA ALA A 233 -16.87 5.60 2.35
C ALA A 233 -15.50 6.21 2.62
N ALA A 234 -14.88 5.90 3.77
CA ALA A 234 -13.57 6.42 4.11
C ALA A 234 -12.50 5.83 3.18
N ASN A 235 -11.50 6.66 2.84
CA ASN A 235 -10.26 6.14 2.30
C ASN A 235 -9.54 5.35 3.39
N ILE A 236 -8.99 4.21 3.01
CA ILE A 236 -8.30 3.30 3.92
C ILE A 236 -6.89 3.10 3.40
N SER A 237 -5.90 3.23 4.28
CA SER A 237 -4.50 3.07 3.90
C SER A 237 -3.75 2.20 4.90
N ILE A 238 -2.93 1.28 4.39
CA ILE A 238 -1.84 0.67 5.14
C ILE A 238 -0.52 1.12 4.51
N HIS A 239 0.29 1.79 5.31
CA HIS A 239 1.62 2.24 4.93
C HIS A 239 2.69 1.64 5.84
N ALA A 240 3.84 1.38 5.26
CA ALA A 240 5.06 1.06 5.99
C ALA A 240 6.11 2.16 5.79
N ALA A 241 7.14 2.20 6.64
CA ALA A 241 8.24 3.16 6.50
C ALA A 241 9.61 2.51 6.77
N ASN A 242 10.67 3.07 6.19
CA ASN A 242 12.06 2.93 6.64
C ASN A 242 12.56 1.48 6.81
N GLY A 243 12.47 0.66 5.76
CA GLY A 243 12.99 -0.72 5.75
C GLY A 243 12.03 -1.78 6.28
N VAL A 244 10.82 -1.39 6.70
CA VAL A 244 9.81 -2.31 7.21
C VAL A 244 9.37 -3.31 6.14
N THR A 245 9.29 -4.57 6.55
CA THR A 245 8.66 -5.66 5.80
C THR A 245 7.34 -6.08 6.47
N ILE A 246 6.26 -6.08 5.69
CA ILE A 246 4.97 -6.66 6.06
C ILE A 246 4.89 -8.04 5.41
N GLY A 247 5.16 -9.08 6.21
CA GLY A 247 5.06 -10.49 5.81
C GLY A 247 3.67 -11.08 5.94
N ARG A 248 2.78 -10.44 6.71
CA ARG A 248 1.38 -10.87 6.84
C ARG A 248 0.61 -10.70 5.54
N PRO A 249 -0.23 -11.68 5.14
CA PRO A 249 -1.13 -11.52 4.00
C PRO A 249 -2.11 -10.35 4.21
N VAL A 250 -2.57 -9.77 3.11
CA VAL A 250 -3.54 -8.67 3.09
C VAL A 250 -4.72 -9.05 2.19
N THR A 251 -5.94 -8.84 2.68
CA THR A 251 -7.16 -8.92 1.87
C THR A 251 -7.72 -7.51 1.70
N VAL A 252 -7.81 -7.04 0.46
CA VAL A 252 -8.48 -5.78 0.09
C VAL A 252 -9.92 -6.11 -0.22
N SER A 253 -10.81 -5.87 0.74
CA SER A 253 -12.17 -6.43 0.73
C SER A 253 -13.16 -5.64 -0.13
N ALA A 254 -14.17 -6.33 -0.64
CA ALA A 254 -15.21 -5.78 -1.51
C ALA A 254 -16.09 -4.69 -0.85
N ASN A 255 -16.10 -4.56 0.47
CA ASN A 255 -17.09 -3.71 1.16
C ASN A 255 -16.73 -2.21 1.23
N ALA A 256 -15.45 -1.84 1.20
CA ALA A 256 -15.05 -0.42 1.17
C ALA A 256 -15.54 0.27 -0.11
N THR A 257 -16.07 1.48 -0.02
CA THR A 257 -16.45 2.28 -1.20
C THR A 257 -15.46 3.42 -1.48
N GLY A 258 -14.68 3.82 -0.47
CA GLY A 258 -13.51 4.70 -0.64
C GLY A 258 -12.30 4.00 -1.26
N SER A 259 -11.23 4.75 -1.51
CA SER A 259 -9.97 4.18 -2.02
C SER A 259 -9.30 3.33 -0.97
N VAL A 260 -8.78 2.17 -1.37
CA VAL A 260 -7.93 1.31 -0.54
C VAL A 260 -6.49 1.40 -1.04
N THR A 261 -5.57 1.82 -0.18
CA THR A 261 -4.17 2.04 -0.51
C THR A 261 -3.25 1.13 0.31
N VAL A 262 -2.29 0.52 -0.38
CA VAL A 262 -1.20 -0.28 0.20
C VAL A 262 0.10 0.33 -0.30
N GLY A 263 1.01 0.74 0.57
CA GLY A 263 2.20 1.44 0.07
C GLY A 263 3.30 1.80 1.07
N ALA A 264 4.28 2.53 0.57
CA ALA A 264 5.32 3.15 1.37
C ALA A 264 4.88 4.55 1.82
N ALA A 265 5.22 4.94 3.05
CA ALA A 265 5.19 6.33 3.48
C ALA A 265 6.56 7.01 3.34
N SER A 266 7.65 6.26 3.50
CA SER A 266 9.02 6.73 3.30
C SER A 266 9.99 5.56 3.14
N GLY A 267 11.15 5.84 2.51
CA GLY A 267 12.21 4.85 2.34
C GLY A 267 11.80 3.65 1.48
N ALA A 268 12.57 2.57 1.60
CA ALA A 268 12.24 1.30 0.96
C ALA A 268 11.42 0.43 1.92
N VAL A 269 10.32 -0.16 1.46
CA VAL A 269 9.48 -1.09 2.23
C VAL A 269 9.11 -2.29 1.38
N SER A 270 8.74 -3.39 2.04
CA SER A 270 8.36 -4.63 1.36
C SER A 270 7.03 -5.18 1.87
N PHE A 271 6.14 -5.53 0.95
CA PHE A 271 4.94 -6.32 1.17
C PHE A 271 5.23 -7.74 0.66
N ALA A 272 5.67 -8.60 1.59
CA ALA A 272 6.05 -9.99 1.31
C ALA A 272 4.90 -10.98 1.46
N GLY A 273 3.89 -10.64 2.25
CA GLY A 273 2.64 -11.39 2.31
C GLY A 273 1.84 -11.25 1.00
N ALA A 274 1.10 -12.29 0.63
CA ALA A 274 0.21 -12.23 -0.52
C ALA A 274 -0.88 -11.15 -0.33
N ILE A 275 -1.28 -10.53 -1.43
CA ILE A 275 -2.38 -9.55 -1.47
C ILE A 275 -3.53 -10.12 -2.28
N THR A 276 -4.68 -10.32 -1.66
CA THR A 276 -5.90 -10.76 -2.33
C THR A 276 -6.84 -9.58 -2.56
N LEU A 277 -7.26 -9.39 -3.80
CA LEU A 277 -8.13 -8.32 -4.24
C LEU A 277 -9.56 -8.83 -4.42
N GLU A 278 -10.48 -8.29 -3.61
CA GLU A 278 -11.93 -8.35 -3.83
C GLU A 278 -12.45 -7.00 -4.37
N ARG A 279 -11.53 -6.05 -4.62
CA ARG A 279 -11.75 -4.79 -5.32
C ARG A 279 -10.44 -4.21 -5.85
N GLY A 280 -10.53 -3.14 -6.64
CA GLY A 280 -9.36 -2.39 -7.07
C GLY A 280 -8.60 -1.78 -5.89
N ALA A 281 -7.26 -1.84 -5.94
CA ALA A 281 -6.38 -1.30 -4.91
C ALA A 281 -5.37 -0.30 -5.50
N THR A 282 -4.98 0.68 -4.69
CA THR A 282 -3.92 1.63 -5.02
C THR A 282 -2.60 1.15 -4.40
N LEU A 283 -1.57 1.01 -5.23
CA LEU A 283 -0.20 0.77 -4.78
C LEU A 283 0.51 2.14 -4.71
N SER A 284 0.94 2.58 -3.53
CA SER A 284 1.46 3.95 -3.35
C SER A 284 2.93 3.96 -2.93
N ALA A 285 3.68 4.92 -3.48
CA ALA A 285 4.98 5.33 -2.95
C ALA A 285 5.21 6.83 -3.20
N PRO A 286 5.51 7.64 -2.18
CA PRO A 286 5.85 9.05 -2.36
C PRO A 286 7.25 9.24 -2.96
N ALA A 287 7.58 10.47 -3.34
CA ALA A 287 8.88 10.80 -3.91
C ALA A 287 10.04 10.30 -3.02
N GLY A 288 11.03 9.63 -3.63
CA GLY A 288 12.18 9.06 -2.93
C GLY A 288 11.91 7.74 -2.19
N ALA A 289 10.66 7.25 -2.17
CA ALA A 289 10.29 5.97 -1.56
C ALA A 289 10.11 4.86 -2.60
N THR A 290 10.28 3.62 -2.14
CA THR A 290 10.03 2.40 -2.92
C THR A 290 9.11 1.47 -2.14
N ALA A 291 7.98 1.09 -2.72
CA ALA A 291 7.12 0.02 -2.23
C ALA A 291 7.33 -1.23 -3.08
N THR A 292 8.00 -2.24 -2.52
CA THR A 292 8.22 -3.54 -3.16
C THR A 292 7.10 -4.51 -2.78
N PHE A 293 6.54 -5.19 -3.76
CA PHE A 293 5.51 -6.22 -3.60
C PHE A 293 6.09 -7.55 -4.07
N SER A 294 6.60 -8.34 -3.12
CA SER A 294 7.19 -9.65 -3.35
C SER A 294 6.22 -10.80 -3.09
N GLY A 295 5.16 -10.56 -2.32
CA GLY A 295 4.00 -11.45 -2.25
C GLY A 295 3.17 -11.39 -3.53
N ALA A 296 2.57 -12.52 -3.92
CA ALA A 296 1.68 -12.58 -5.07
C ALA A 296 0.42 -11.73 -4.85
N ILE A 297 -0.03 -11.05 -5.90
CA ILE A 297 -1.28 -10.30 -5.97
C ILE A 297 -2.27 -11.11 -6.82
N SER A 298 -3.44 -11.40 -6.26
CA SER A 298 -4.50 -12.19 -6.90
C SER A 298 -5.86 -11.49 -6.81
N GLY A 299 -6.82 -11.86 -7.66
CA GLY A 299 -8.19 -11.34 -7.61
C GLY A 299 -8.88 -11.28 -8.97
N ALA A 300 -10.05 -11.89 -9.09
CA ALA A 300 -10.81 -11.92 -10.33
C ALA A 300 -11.55 -10.60 -10.56
N GLY A 301 -11.40 -10.00 -11.73
CA GLY A 301 -12.07 -8.76 -12.16
C GLY A 301 -11.45 -7.49 -11.59
N PHE A 302 -10.48 -7.60 -10.69
CA PHE A 302 -9.90 -6.48 -9.96
C PHE A 302 -8.44 -6.27 -10.31
N GLY A 303 -8.04 -5.00 -10.33
CA GLY A 303 -6.73 -4.56 -10.76
C GLY A 303 -6.08 -3.61 -9.77
N VAL A 304 -4.94 -3.07 -10.17
CA VAL A 304 -4.13 -2.20 -9.31
C VAL A 304 -3.82 -0.89 -9.99
N THR A 305 -3.78 0.20 -9.22
CA THR A 305 -3.33 1.52 -9.67
C THR A 305 -2.08 1.92 -8.93
N LYS A 306 -0.94 2.08 -9.63
CA LYS A 306 0.27 2.66 -9.06
C LYS A 306 0.16 4.18 -9.02
N SER A 307 0.21 4.76 -7.82
CA SER A 307 0.15 6.20 -7.55
C SER A 307 1.35 6.68 -6.73
N GLY A 308 1.44 8.00 -6.55
CA GLY A 308 2.57 8.65 -5.89
C GLY A 308 3.82 8.73 -6.79
N ALA A 309 4.66 9.74 -6.56
CA ALA A 309 5.81 10.05 -7.40
C ALA A 309 6.99 9.05 -7.28
N GLY A 310 6.98 8.19 -6.25
CA GLY A 310 8.01 7.17 -6.03
C GLY A 310 7.82 5.90 -6.85
N THR A 311 8.53 4.86 -6.43
CA THR A 311 8.60 3.58 -7.15
C THR A 311 7.72 2.52 -6.51
N GLY A 312 6.93 1.83 -7.33
CA GLY A 312 6.30 0.56 -6.98
C GLY A 312 7.04 -0.53 -7.73
N ALA A 313 7.43 -1.60 -7.05
CA ALA A 313 8.15 -2.72 -7.66
C ALA A 313 7.36 -4.01 -7.49
N LEU A 314 6.92 -4.61 -8.59
CA LEU A 314 6.31 -5.93 -8.62
C LEU A 314 7.43 -6.97 -8.78
N ASP A 315 8.00 -7.37 -7.65
CA ASP A 315 9.15 -8.29 -7.57
C ASP A 315 8.72 -9.73 -7.22
N ASN A 316 7.41 -9.97 -7.12
CA ASN A 316 6.84 -11.30 -6.89
C ASN A 316 7.04 -12.21 -8.12
N ALA A 317 6.98 -13.52 -7.90
CA ALA A 317 7.14 -14.48 -8.99
C ALA A 317 5.96 -14.48 -9.98
N LEU A 318 4.72 -14.49 -9.46
CA LEU A 318 3.50 -14.72 -10.23
C LEU A 318 2.31 -13.96 -9.64
N ASN A 319 1.89 -12.91 -10.35
CA ASN A 319 0.61 -12.23 -10.13
C ASN A 319 -0.50 -12.89 -10.97
N THR A 320 -1.70 -13.01 -10.40
CA THR A 320 -2.85 -13.71 -11.02
C THR A 320 -4.15 -12.91 -11.03
N TYR A 321 -4.11 -11.64 -10.63
CA TYR A 321 -5.26 -10.77 -10.78
C TYR A 321 -5.64 -10.57 -12.26
N THR A 322 -6.91 -10.30 -12.54
CA THR A 322 -7.41 -10.23 -13.92
C THR A 322 -7.94 -8.85 -14.34
N GLY A 323 -8.00 -7.88 -13.42
CA GLY A 323 -8.29 -6.49 -13.74
C GLY A 323 -7.07 -5.69 -14.17
N ALA A 324 -7.29 -4.48 -14.69
CA ALA A 324 -6.24 -3.66 -15.30
C ALA A 324 -5.16 -3.19 -14.30
N THR A 325 -3.92 -3.07 -14.79
CA THR A 325 -2.82 -2.37 -14.12
C THR A 325 -2.75 -0.95 -14.67
N THR A 326 -2.97 0.07 -13.83
CA THR A 326 -2.80 1.48 -14.23
C THR A 326 -1.58 2.07 -13.56
N VAL A 327 -0.62 2.58 -14.34
CA VAL A 327 0.51 3.37 -13.83
C VAL A 327 0.11 4.84 -13.92
N ALA A 328 -0.48 5.36 -12.84
CA ALA A 328 -1.03 6.71 -12.81
C ALA A 328 0.03 7.78 -12.50
N ALA A 329 1.04 7.45 -11.69
CA ALA A 329 2.13 8.35 -11.34
C ALA A 329 3.41 7.60 -10.91
N GLY A 330 4.54 8.29 -11.01
CA GLY A 330 5.85 7.77 -10.62
C GLY A 330 6.30 6.61 -11.51
N VAL A 331 6.97 5.64 -10.91
CA VAL A 331 7.52 4.47 -11.61
C VAL A 331 6.84 3.19 -11.13
N LEU A 332 6.41 2.33 -12.05
CA LEU A 332 6.12 0.92 -11.79
C LEU A 332 7.22 0.07 -12.42
N LEU A 333 7.95 -0.71 -11.63
CA LEU A 333 8.89 -1.72 -12.11
C LEU A 333 8.20 -3.09 -12.12
N ALA A 334 7.96 -3.63 -13.30
CA ALA A 334 7.43 -4.97 -13.51
C ALA A 334 8.59 -5.98 -13.60
N ASN A 335 9.09 -6.46 -12.46
CA ASN A 335 10.29 -7.32 -12.38
C ASN A 335 9.99 -8.81 -12.23
N GLY A 336 8.75 -9.17 -11.86
CA GLY A 336 8.34 -10.56 -11.68
C GLY A 336 8.65 -11.44 -12.89
N ALA A 337 9.47 -12.47 -12.65
CA ALA A 337 10.08 -13.26 -13.71
C ALA A 337 9.09 -14.16 -14.47
N THR A 338 8.05 -14.68 -13.80
CA THR A 338 7.01 -15.48 -14.46
C THR A 338 5.90 -14.59 -14.98
N GLN A 339 5.38 -13.70 -14.13
CA GLN A 339 4.30 -12.79 -14.49
C GLN A 339 4.24 -11.63 -13.48
N ALA A 340 4.78 -10.48 -13.86
CA ALA A 340 4.91 -9.30 -13.00
C ALA A 340 3.59 -8.56 -12.80
N THR A 341 2.74 -8.48 -13.82
CA THR A 341 1.40 -7.85 -13.74
C THR A 341 0.31 -8.91 -13.74
N GLY A 342 -0.95 -8.57 -13.99
CA GLY A 342 -2.05 -9.55 -14.04
C GLY A 342 -1.95 -10.55 -15.21
N THR A 343 -2.97 -11.39 -15.36
CA THR A 343 -3.05 -12.39 -16.44
C THR A 343 -3.19 -11.75 -17.83
N ALA A 344 -3.27 -12.56 -18.90
CA ALA A 344 -3.35 -12.07 -20.28
C ALA A 344 -4.53 -11.11 -20.58
N VAL A 345 -5.62 -11.20 -19.82
CA VAL A 345 -6.76 -10.26 -19.95
C VAL A 345 -6.51 -8.90 -19.29
N SER A 346 -5.47 -8.80 -18.45
CA SER A 346 -5.16 -7.59 -17.70
C SER A 346 -4.37 -6.61 -18.55
N THR A 347 -5.00 -5.51 -18.95
CA THR A 347 -4.32 -4.43 -19.67
C THR A 347 -3.42 -3.64 -18.73
N VAL A 348 -2.29 -3.16 -19.26
CA VAL A 348 -1.39 -2.23 -18.57
C VAL A 348 -1.46 -0.87 -19.25
N THR A 349 -1.90 0.16 -18.53
CA THR A 349 -1.98 1.54 -19.05
C THR A 349 -0.97 2.43 -18.34
N VAL A 350 -0.18 3.19 -19.08
CA VAL A 350 0.79 4.15 -18.54
C VAL A 350 0.31 5.57 -18.80
N ALA A 351 -0.03 6.29 -17.74
CA ALA A 351 -0.53 7.66 -17.83
C ALA A 351 0.58 8.66 -18.20
N SER A 352 0.16 9.89 -18.56
CA SER A 352 1.07 11.00 -18.83
C SER A 352 1.93 11.30 -17.59
N GLY A 353 3.24 11.47 -17.77
CA GLY A 353 4.19 11.71 -16.68
C GLY A 353 4.55 10.47 -15.85
N ALA A 354 3.92 9.32 -16.11
CA ALA A 354 4.23 8.06 -15.43
C ALA A 354 5.21 7.19 -16.25
N THR A 355 5.89 6.26 -15.57
CA THR A 355 6.84 5.34 -16.18
C THR A 355 6.53 3.89 -15.84
N LEU A 356 6.38 3.03 -16.85
CA LEU A 356 6.45 1.59 -16.70
C LEU A 356 7.85 1.11 -17.08
N GLY A 357 8.51 0.38 -16.20
CA GLY A 357 9.78 -0.30 -16.49
C GLY A 357 9.80 -1.70 -15.91
N GLY A 358 11.00 -2.22 -15.68
CA GLY A 358 11.25 -3.53 -15.11
C GLY A 358 11.90 -4.51 -16.09
N ALA A 359 12.27 -5.68 -15.58
CA ALA A 359 12.94 -6.75 -16.34
C ALA A 359 12.17 -8.10 -16.29
N GLY A 360 10.87 -8.03 -16.00
CA GLY A 360 9.98 -9.19 -15.86
C GLY A 360 9.09 -9.43 -17.07
N ARG A 361 7.96 -10.11 -16.85
CA ARG A 361 6.99 -10.49 -17.89
C ARG A 361 5.62 -9.85 -17.67
N ILE A 362 4.99 -9.41 -18.75
CA ILE A 362 3.63 -8.86 -18.80
C ILE A 362 2.83 -9.69 -19.82
N ALA A 363 1.78 -10.40 -19.39
CA ALA A 363 0.97 -11.21 -20.29
C ALA A 363 0.02 -10.38 -21.17
N GLY A 364 -0.56 -9.32 -20.63
CA GLY A 364 -1.56 -8.50 -21.34
C GLY A 364 -0.98 -7.36 -22.17
N THR A 365 -1.89 -6.63 -22.83
CA THR A 365 -1.55 -5.46 -23.67
C THR A 365 -0.97 -4.32 -22.85
N VAL A 366 0.06 -3.65 -23.37
CA VAL A 366 0.66 -2.43 -22.83
C VAL A 366 0.30 -1.22 -23.71
N SER A 367 -0.40 -0.25 -23.14
CA SER A 367 -0.77 1.01 -23.78
C SER A 367 -0.15 2.19 -23.06
N VAL A 368 0.61 3.01 -23.78
CA VAL A 368 1.27 4.20 -23.23
C VAL A 368 0.50 5.45 -23.69
N ALA A 369 0.07 6.30 -22.77
CA ALA A 369 -0.55 7.58 -23.12
C ALA A 369 0.51 8.58 -23.62
N ALA A 370 0.07 9.63 -24.32
CA ALA A 370 0.94 10.75 -24.65
C ALA A 370 1.55 11.36 -23.37
N GLY A 371 2.88 11.56 -23.37
CA GLY A 371 3.66 11.97 -22.20
C GLY A 371 3.98 10.84 -21.21
N GLY A 372 3.45 9.63 -21.40
CA GLY A 372 3.83 8.44 -20.64
C GLY A 372 5.14 7.81 -21.16
N THR A 373 5.84 7.08 -20.30
CA THR A 373 7.13 6.46 -20.64
C THR A 373 7.09 4.93 -20.45
N LEU A 374 7.46 4.18 -21.48
CA LEU A 374 7.86 2.79 -21.39
C LEU A 374 9.39 2.73 -21.31
N ALA A 375 9.94 2.19 -20.22
CA ALA A 375 11.37 2.16 -19.95
C ALA A 375 11.83 0.77 -19.50
N PRO A 376 12.03 -0.17 -20.43
CA PRO A 376 12.53 -1.51 -20.12
C PRO A 376 13.84 -1.47 -19.32
N GLY A 377 14.00 -2.44 -18.42
CA GLY A 377 15.11 -2.56 -17.50
C GLY A 377 14.69 -2.33 -16.04
N ASN A 378 15.39 -2.97 -15.11
CA ASN A 378 15.18 -2.84 -13.67
C ASN A 378 15.59 -1.44 -13.15
N ALA A 379 15.70 -1.26 -11.83
CA ALA A 379 16.11 0.02 -11.23
C ALA A 379 17.48 0.54 -11.74
N SER A 380 18.37 -0.35 -12.17
CA SER A 380 19.66 -0.01 -12.79
C SER A 380 19.57 0.22 -14.30
N GLY A 381 18.36 0.18 -14.89
CA GLY A 381 18.11 0.34 -16.32
C GLY A 381 18.48 -0.87 -17.18
N ILE A 382 18.85 -2.01 -16.57
CA ILE A 382 19.31 -3.22 -17.29
C ILE A 382 18.25 -4.32 -17.19
N GLY A 383 18.11 -5.10 -18.26
CA GLY A 383 17.26 -6.27 -18.32
C GLY A 383 16.16 -6.16 -19.37
N THR A 384 15.52 -7.29 -19.65
CA THR A 384 14.49 -7.39 -20.70
C THR A 384 13.10 -7.31 -20.08
N LEU A 385 12.31 -6.31 -20.45
CA LEU A 385 10.87 -6.33 -20.19
C LEU A 385 10.19 -7.13 -21.30
N THR A 386 9.55 -8.25 -20.96
CA THR A 386 8.87 -9.12 -21.91
C THR A 386 7.37 -8.85 -21.88
N VAL A 387 6.75 -8.62 -23.05
CA VAL A 387 5.32 -8.40 -23.22
C VAL A 387 4.75 -9.46 -24.15
N ASN A 388 3.65 -10.12 -23.75
CA ASN A 388 2.97 -11.14 -24.52
C ASN A 388 1.62 -10.67 -25.10
N GLY A 389 1.30 -9.38 -24.96
CA GLY A 389 0.18 -8.72 -25.61
C GLY A 389 0.64 -7.62 -26.56
N ASP A 390 -0.31 -6.83 -27.07
CA ASP A 390 0.03 -5.69 -27.93
C ASP A 390 0.83 -4.63 -27.16
N VAL A 391 1.72 -3.92 -27.86
CA VAL A 391 2.41 -2.74 -27.34
C VAL A 391 2.12 -1.54 -28.22
N THR A 392 1.59 -0.47 -27.63
CA THR A 392 1.34 0.81 -28.32
C THR A 392 2.15 1.93 -27.67
N VAL A 393 3.01 2.56 -28.48
CA VAL A 393 3.76 3.78 -28.13
C VAL A 393 3.32 4.90 -29.09
N PRO A 394 2.21 5.60 -28.81
CA PRO A 394 1.61 6.56 -29.72
C PRO A 394 2.41 7.87 -29.78
N ALA A 395 2.02 8.77 -30.67
CA ALA A 395 2.61 10.11 -30.77
C ALA A 395 2.59 10.82 -29.40
N GLY A 396 3.72 11.41 -29.02
CA GLY A 396 3.91 12.07 -27.72
C GLY A 396 4.26 11.13 -26.56
N ALA A 397 4.12 9.81 -26.68
CA ALA A 397 4.65 8.84 -25.71
C ALA A 397 6.15 8.63 -25.91
N ILE A 398 6.82 7.99 -24.94
CA ILE A 398 8.26 7.76 -24.94
C ILE A 398 8.57 6.27 -24.78
N LEU A 399 9.39 5.70 -25.65
CA LEU A 399 10.20 4.52 -25.33
C LEU A 399 11.58 5.00 -24.88
N ARG A 400 11.99 4.63 -23.67
CA ARG A 400 13.28 5.01 -23.08
C ARG A 400 14.12 3.77 -22.82
N VAL A 401 15.28 3.70 -23.45
CA VAL A 401 16.20 2.56 -23.29
C VAL A 401 17.51 3.01 -22.68
N HIS A 402 18.08 2.17 -21.83
CA HIS A 402 19.40 2.41 -21.26
C HIS A 402 20.40 1.46 -21.89
N LEU A 403 21.53 1.96 -22.35
CA LEU A 403 22.69 1.16 -22.75
C LEU A 403 23.77 1.43 -21.70
N ASN A 404 23.84 0.59 -20.66
CA ASN A 404 24.53 0.88 -19.40
C ASN A 404 25.89 0.19 -19.25
N GLY A 405 26.43 -0.36 -20.33
CA GLY A 405 27.76 -0.97 -20.31
C GLY A 405 28.33 -1.18 -21.70
N ALA A 406 29.40 -1.98 -21.80
CA ALA A 406 30.15 -2.20 -23.02
C ALA A 406 29.49 -3.21 -23.97
N THR A 407 28.66 -4.11 -23.45
CA THR A 407 28.06 -5.21 -24.22
C THR A 407 26.54 -5.08 -24.32
N PRO A 408 25.90 -5.53 -25.42
CA PRO A 408 24.44 -5.48 -25.60
C PRO A 408 23.59 -6.04 -24.45
N SER A 409 24.12 -7.02 -23.72
CA SER A 409 23.49 -7.61 -22.52
C SER A 409 23.31 -6.62 -21.35
N GLN A 410 24.03 -5.50 -21.36
CA GLN A 410 23.97 -4.46 -20.34
C GLN A 410 23.00 -3.35 -20.75
N SER A 411 21.87 -3.71 -21.36
CA SER A 411 20.83 -2.78 -21.79
C SER A 411 19.45 -3.08 -21.20
N GLY A 412 18.60 -2.05 -21.20
CA GLY A 412 17.17 -2.18 -21.13
C GLY A 412 16.61 -2.55 -22.50
N LYS A 413 16.01 -3.73 -22.62
CA LYS A 413 15.44 -4.26 -23.87
C LYS A 413 13.94 -4.50 -23.73
N LEU A 414 13.16 -4.09 -24.72
CA LEU A 414 11.76 -4.52 -24.85
C LEU A 414 11.70 -5.79 -25.69
N ALA A 415 11.10 -6.86 -25.19
CA ALA A 415 10.79 -8.05 -25.98
C ALA A 415 9.26 -8.19 -26.09
N VAL A 416 8.75 -8.35 -27.30
CA VAL A 416 7.33 -8.56 -27.56
C VAL A 416 7.18 -9.95 -28.17
N THR A 417 6.73 -10.91 -27.37
CA THR A 417 6.70 -12.34 -27.72
C THR A 417 5.40 -12.78 -28.37
N ALA A 418 4.33 -12.00 -28.21
CA ALA A 418 3.06 -12.15 -28.91
C ALA A 418 2.42 -10.76 -29.07
N GLY A 419 1.30 -10.68 -29.79
CA GLY A 419 0.66 -9.40 -30.12
C GLY A 419 1.38 -8.60 -31.20
N THR A 420 1.00 -7.34 -31.34
CA THR A 420 1.50 -6.36 -32.31
C THR A 420 2.30 -5.26 -31.64
N VAL A 421 3.12 -4.55 -32.40
CA VAL A 421 3.84 -3.35 -31.93
C VAL A 421 3.44 -2.17 -32.82
N SER A 422 2.91 -1.10 -32.22
CA SER A 422 2.58 0.15 -32.90
C SER A 422 3.44 1.30 -32.38
N LEU A 423 4.24 1.89 -33.27
CA LEU A 423 5.17 2.97 -32.96
C LEU A 423 4.78 4.26 -33.70
N ALA A 424 4.61 5.33 -32.93
CA ALA A 424 4.54 6.71 -33.41
C ALA A 424 5.19 7.71 -32.43
N GLY A 425 5.59 7.25 -31.24
CA GLY A 425 6.16 8.08 -30.18
C GLY A 425 7.66 8.36 -30.33
N ASN A 426 8.23 8.96 -29.29
CA ASN A 426 9.63 9.35 -29.24
C ASN A 426 10.51 8.21 -28.72
N LEU A 427 11.72 8.08 -29.28
CA LEU A 427 12.78 7.24 -28.73
C LEU A 427 13.76 8.11 -27.94
N VAL A 428 13.98 7.75 -26.67
CA VAL A 428 15.02 8.32 -25.81
C VAL A 428 16.05 7.23 -25.49
N VAL A 429 17.33 7.52 -25.73
CA VAL A 429 18.43 6.59 -25.48
C VAL A 429 19.35 7.17 -24.42
N ASN A 430 19.39 6.53 -23.26
CA ASN A 430 20.31 6.86 -22.18
C ASN A 430 21.59 6.03 -22.38
N LEU A 431 22.67 6.69 -22.80
CA LEU A 431 23.95 6.04 -23.08
C LEU A 431 24.95 6.19 -21.93
N SER A 432 25.53 5.07 -21.51
CA SER A 432 26.76 5.05 -20.72
C SER A 432 27.97 5.40 -21.61
N PRO A 433 28.99 6.12 -21.07
CA PRO A 433 30.25 6.34 -21.78
C PRO A 433 30.95 5.03 -22.19
N ALA A 434 30.70 3.93 -21.48
CA ALA A 434 31.29 2.62 -21.75
C ALA A 434 30.68 1.89 -22.97
N SER A 435 29.57 2.38 -23.54
CA SER A 435 28.88 1.65 -24.62
C SER A 435 29.71 1.54 -25.89
N VAL A 436 29.82 0.31 -26.40
CA VAL A 436 30.51 -0.04 -27.64
C VAL A 436 29.47 -0.56 -28.65
N PHE A 437 29.57 -0.17 -29.92
CA PHE A 437 28.54 -0.45 -30.95
C PHE A 437 29.02 -1.38 -32.07
N SER A 438 30.12 -2.11 -31.86
CA SER A 438 30.72 -3.00 -32.87
C SER A 438 29.80 -4.12 -33.34
N THR A 439 28.75 -4.45 -32.58
CA THR A 439 27.77 -5.49 -32.90
C THR A 439 26.32 -4.97 -32.96
N GLY A 440 26.10 -3.66 -32.83
CA GLY A 440 24.76 -3.08 -32.65
C GLY A 440 24.09 -3.42 -31.30
N TRP A 441 22.99 -2.75 -30.98
CA TRP A 441 22.19 -2.92 -29.76
C TRP A 441 20.72 -3.10 -30.11
N THR A 442 20.16 -4.29 -29.90
CA THR A 442 18.72 -4.50 -30.03
C THR A 442 17.97 -3.88 -28.86
N ILE A 443 17.14 -2.88 -29.13
CA ILE A 443 16.37 -2.14 -28.13
C ILE A 443 14.91 -2.60 -28.04
N LEU A 444 14.40 -3.15 -29.14
CA LEU A 444 13.08 -3.78 -29.21
C LEU A 444 13.20 -5.03 -30.09
N ASP A 445 12.70 -6.14 -29.59
CA ASP A 445 12.71 -7.43 -30.29
C ASP A 445 11.28 -7.96 -30.40
N LYS A 446 10.77 -8.09 -31.63
CA LYS A 446 9.49 -8.72 -31.90
C LYS A 446 9.74 -10.20 -32.19
N GLY A 447 9.76 -11.00 -31.12
CA GLY A 447 10.14 -12.41 -31.15
C GLY A 447 9.14 -13.37 -31.81
N ALA A 448 7.99 -12.89 -32.30
CA ALA A 448 7.00 -13.68 -33.04
C ALA A 448 6.70 -13.04 -34.39
N ALA A 449 6.33 -13.85 -35.38
CA ALA A 449 5.94 -13.39 -36.72
C ALA A 449 4.88 -12.27 -36.64
N GLY A 450 5.07 -11.22 -37.44
CA GLY A 450 4.23 -10.02 -37.45
C GLY A 450 5.05 -8.74 -37.39
N ALA A 451 4.60 -7.71 -38.11
CA ALA A 451 5.36 -6.48 -38.28
C ALA A 451 5.28 -5.56 -37.05
N ILE A 452 6.37 -4.85 -36.80
CA ILE A 452 6.32 -3.55 -36.14
C ILE A 452 5.62 -2.59 -37.11
N SER A 453 4.53 -1.97 -36.69
CA SER A 453 3.82 -0.95 -37.47
C SER A 453 4.30 0.44 -37.09
N GLY A 454 4.63 1.25 -38.09
CA GLY A 454 5.15 2.60 -37.91
C GLY A 454 6.62 2.65 -37.51
N THR A 455 7.09 3.84 -37.16
CA THR A 455 8.47 4.13 -36.74
C THR A 455 8.44 5.15 -35.59
N PHE A 456 9.57 5.34 -34.91
CA PHE A 456 9.63 6.41 -33.92
C PHE A 456 9.55 7.78 -34.62
N ALA A 457 8.97 8.77 -33.95
CA ALA A 457 8.79 10.12 -34.48
C ALA A 457 10.11 10.69 -35.00
N GLY A 458 10.13 11.05 -36.29
CA GLY A 458 11.31 11.60 -36.97
C GLY A 458 12.47 10.61 -37.14
N LYS A 459 12.24 9.30 -36.98
CA LYS A 459 13.26 8.26 -37.11
C LYS A 459 12.80 7.12 -38.02
N PRO A 460 12.61 7.37 -39.34
CA PRO A 460 12.38 6.28 -40.29
C PRO A 460 13.59 5.32 -40.37
N GLU A 461 13.46 4.23 -41.13
CA GLU A 461 14.57 3.29 -41.38
C GLU A 461 15.85 4.02 -41.79
N GLY A 462 16.97 3.69 -41.14
CA GLY A 462 18.28 4.27 -41.41
C GLY A 462 18.45 5.72 -40.92
N ALA A 463 17.49 6.28 -40.19
CA ALA A 463 17.62 7.64 -39.69
C ALA A 463 18.79 7.78 -38.70
N ALA A 464 19.66 8.75 -38.97
CA ALA A 464 20.71 9.16 -38.06
C ALA A 464 20.20 10.18 -37.02
N PHE A 465 20.63 10.04 -35.79
CA PHE A 465 20.32 10.98 -34.70
C PHE A 465 21.41 10.99 -33.65
N ALA A 466 21.41 12.00 -32.77
CA ALA A 466 22.36 12.08 -31.67
C ALA A 466 21.71 11.65 -30.35
N ALA A 467 22.46 10.92 -29.53
CA ALA A 467 22.16 10.67 -28.12
C ALA A 467 23.43 10.89 -27.29
N ASN A 468 23.38 11.72 -26.24
CA ASN A 468 24.53 12.09 -25.41
C ASN A 468 25.79 12.47 -26.23
N GLY A 469 25.63 13.20 -27.33
CA GLY A 469 26.73 13.62 -28.21
C GLY A 469 27.29 12.54 -29.15
N ARG A 470 26.74 11.32 -29.14
CA ARG A 470 27.11 10.24 -30.06
C ARG A 470 26.10 10.14 -31.20
N GLY A 471 26.60 10.02 -32.43
CA GLY A 471 25.77 9.73 -33.60
C GLY A 471 25.38 8.26 -33.60
N LEU A 472 24.08 8.00 -33.68
CA LEU A 472 23.47 6.68 -33.78
C LEU A 472 22.65 6.61 -35.06
N GLN A 473 22.48 5.41 -35.59
CA GLN A 473 21.54 5.12 -36.64
C GLN A 473 20.59 4.01 -36.18
N ILE A 474 19.30 4.16 -36.53
CA ILE A 474 18.26 3.18 -36.22
C ILE A 474 18.02 2.25 -37.41
N THR A 475 17.74 0.99 -37.13
CA THR A 475 17.24 0.04 -38.10
C THR A 475 16.06 -0.76 -37.52
N TYR A 476 15.10 -1.08 -38.38
CA TYR A 476 13.87 -1.84 -38.14
C TYR A 476 13.86 -3.18 -38.91
N VAL A 477 15.03 -3.62 -39.37
CA VAL A 477 15.16 -4.82 -40.22
C VAL A 477 14.88 -6.10 -39.43
N ALA A 478 14.34 -7.10 -40.11
CA ALA A 478 14.19 -8.45 -39.57
C ALA A 478 15.55 -9.16 -39.55
N GLU A 479 15.91 -9.75 -38.41
CA GLU A 479 17.07 -10.64 -38.34
C GLU A 479 16.83 -11.85 -39.28
N PRO A 480 17.88 -12.51 -39.82
CA PRO A 480 17.77 -13.56 -40.85
C PRO A 480 16.83 -14.73 -40.52
N THR A 481 16.40 -14.87 -39.26
CA THR A 481 15.41 -15.82 -38.78
C THR A 481 14.09 -15.13 -38.39
N ALA A 482 13.42 -14.48 -39.33
CA ALA A 482 12.00 -14.11 -39.34
C ALA A 482 11.43 -13.22 -38.20
N THR A 483 12.25 -12.69 -37.29
CA THR A 483 11.81 -11.75 -36.24
C THR A 483 12.15 -10.30 -36.62
N THR A 484 11.17 -9.40 -36.60
CA THR A 484 11.43 -7.96 -36.80
C THR A 484 12.07 -7.40 -35.55
N SER A 485 13.19 -6.68 -35.67
CA SER A 485 13.84 -6.04 -34.52
C SER A 485 13.98 -4.55 -34.74
N CYS A 486 14.08 -3.79 -33.67
CA CYS A 486 14.58 -2.42 -33.71
C CYS A 486 15.94 -2.39 -33.01
N SER A 487 16.96 -2.02 -33.77
CA SER A 487 18.35 -2.04 -33.32
C SER A 487 19.01 -0.69 -33.55
N LEU A 488 19.95 -0.35 -32.67
CA LEU A 488 20.82 0.81 -32.78
C LEU A 488 22.19 0.35 -33.23
N ILE A 489 22.67 0.93 -34.32
CA ILE A 489 24.03 0.76 -34.83
C ILE A 489 24.80 2.07 -34.66
N SER A 490 26.13 1.99 -34.54
CA SER A 490 26.97 3.19 -34.57
C SER A 490 28.26 2.97 -35.34
N ASP A 491 28.62 3.97 -36.14
CA ASP A 491 29.91 4.10 -36.81
C ASP A 491 30.42 5.56 -36.94
N ARG A 492 29.60 6.61 -36.69
CA ARG A 492 29.92 8.09 -36.67
C ARG A 492 30.11 8.72 -38.08
N PRO A 493 29.99 10.06 -38.30
CA PRO A 493 28.96 11.11 -38.03
C PRO A 493 28.24 11.59 -39.35
N PRO A 494 27.28 12.56 -39.33
CA PRO A 494 26.60 13.03 -40.56
C PRO A 494 27.59 13.74 -41.50
N THR A 495 27.83 13.18 -42.69
CA THR A 495 28.60 13.85 -43.73
C THR A 495 27.69 14.28 -44.89
N ARG A 496 27.70 15.59 -45.13
CA ARG A 496 27.27 16.38 -46.31
C ARG A 496 26.39 15.69 -47.37
N LYS A 497 25.29 16.38 -47.74
CA LYS A 497 24.50 16.20 -48.98
C LYS A 497 25.35 15.55 -50.09
N SER A 498 25.06 14.30 -50.44
CA SER A 498 25.58 13.76 -51.69
C SER A 498 24.91 14.53 -52.82
N SER A 499 25.72 15.16 -53.65
CA SER A 499 25.33 15.63 -54.96
C SER A 499 24.70 14.49 -55.74
N ALA A 500 23.64 14.80 -56.46
CA ALA A 500 22.84 13.91 -57.28
C ALA A 500 23.67 12.90 -58.08
N CYS A 501 23.18 11.66 -58.15
CA CYS A 501 23.56 10.68 -59.17
C CYS A 501 23.31 11.30 -60.56
N PRO A 502 24.26 11.25 -61.52
CA PRO A 502 23.97 11.67 -62.88
C PRO A 502 23.01 10.65 -63.53
N PRO A 503 22.09 11.10 -64.39
CA PRO A 503 21.13 10.19 -65.04
C PRO A 503 21.84 9.22 -66.00
N PRO A 504 21.24 8.05 -66.26
CA PRO A 504 21.81 7.06 -67.16
C PRO A 504 21.94 7.64 -68.58
N SER A 505 23.11 7.48 -69.17
CA SER A 505 23.39 7.80 -70.57
C SER A 505 22.49 6.99 -71.51
N ALA A 506 21.78 7.69 -72.39
CA ALA A 506 20.93 7.11 -73.44
C ALA A 506 21.73 6.17 -74.37
N PRO A 507 21.09 5.12 -74.93
CA PRO A 507 21.75 4.18 -75.83
C PRO A 507 22.17 4.87 -77.14
N ARG A 508 23.45 4.74 -77.51
CA ARG A 508 23.95 5.20 -78.80
C ARG A 508 23.52 4.21 -79.88
N ALA A 509 22.82 4.73 -80.88
CA ALA A 509 22.30 4.02 -82.04
C ALA A 509 23.41 3.28 -82.82
N ALA A 510 23.04 2.11 -83.34
CA ALA A 510 23.76 1.40 -84.37
C ALA A 510 23.84 2.23 -85.65
N ALA A 511 25.02 2.27 -86.27
CA ALA A 511 25.19 2.62 -87.67
C ALA A 511 26.11 1.58 -88.31
N THR A 512 25.52 0.88 -89.27
CA THR A 512 26.12 0.03 -90.29
C THR A 512 27.16 0.77 -91.14
N ALA A 513 28.32 0.15 -91.34
CA ALA A 513 28.98 -0.12 -92.62
C ALA A 513 30.24 -0.95 -92.36
#